data_AF-A0A937TUN5-F1
#
_entry.id   AF-A0A937TUN5-F1
#
_cell.length_a   1.000
_cell.length_b   1.000
_cell.length_c   1.000
_cell.angle_alpha   90.00
_cell.angle_beta   90.00
_cell.angle_gamma   90.00
#
_symmetry.space_group_name_H-M   'P 1'
#
loop_
_entity.id
_entity.type
_entity.pdbx_description
1 polymer ?
#
loop_
_entity_poly.entity_id
_entity_poly.type
_entity_poly.pdbx_seq_one_letter_code
_entity_poly.pdbx_strand_id
1 'polypeptide(L)' 'MSPNEKLNVAVVGAERPNVVVLLADDLGFQDIGCYGGPVKTPALDGLAAKGVRFTDFYSGCA' A
#
# COMPACT_ATOMS: atom_id res chain seq x y z
N MET A 1 48.17 8.92 14.79
CA MET A 1 47.16 8.50 13.80
C MET A 1 47.07 6.99 13.85
N SER A 2 46.07 6.46 14.55
CA SER A 2 45.83 5.01 14.62
C SER A 2 44.97 4.60 13.42
N PRO A 3 45.45 3.71 12.55
CA PRO A 3 44.68 3.16 11.45
C PRO A 3 43.95 1.91 11.95
N ASN A 4 42.70 2.04 12.41
CA ASN A 4 41.69 0.96 12.42
C ASN A 4 40.39 1.40 13.13
N GLU A 5 39.59 2.20 12.45
CA GLU A 5 38.16 2.30 12.76
C GLU A 5 37.44 1.28 11.86
N LYS A 6 37.19 0.09 12.39
CA LYS A 6 36.41 -0.93 11.67
C LYS A 6 34.98 -0.42 11.52
N LEU A 7 34.60 -0.10 10.29
CA LEU A 7 33.24 0.30 9.94
C LEU A 7 32.30 -0.87 10.24
N ASN A 8 31.54 -0.78 11.33
CA ASN A 8 30.56 -1.78 11.71
C ASN A 8 29.29 -1.54 10.89
N VAL A 9 29.20 -2.15 9.71
CA VAL A 9 27.98 -2.13 8.90
C VAL A 9 26.98 -3.09 9.54
N ALA A 10 26.06 -2.54 10.34
CA ALA A 10 24.91 -3.29 10.83
C ALA A 10 24.03 -3.65 9.62
N VAL A 11 23.94 -4.95 9.32
CA VAL A 11 22.93 -5.45 8.38
C VAL A 11 21.59 -5.34 9.08
N VAL A 12 20.86 -4.26 8.80
CA VAL A 12 19.44 -4.15 9.13
C VAL A 12 18.74 -5.18 8.26
N GLY A 13 18.56 -6.39 8.80
CA GLY A 13 17.67 -7.37 8.18
C GLY A 13 16.31 -6.71 8.00
N ALA A 14 15.69 -6.89 6.82
CA ALA A 14 14.44 -6.22 6.48
C ALA A 14 13.45 -6.35 7.64
N GLU A 15 13.17 -5.23 8.30
CA GLU A 15 12.21 -5.20 9.40
C GLU A 15 10.89 -5.78 8.89
N ARG A 16 10.25 -6.62 9.70
CA ARG A 16 8.99 -7.24 9.31
C ARG A 16 7.99 -6.11 8.99
N PRO A 17 7.41 -6.06 7.78
CA PRO A 17 6.52 -4.98 7.44
C PRO A 17 5.24 -5.07 8.27
N ASN A 18 4.70 -3.91 8.64
CA ASN A 18 3.36 -3.82 9.19
C ASN A 18 2.34 -4.08 8.08
N VAL A 19 1.32 -4.89 8.37
CA VAL A 19 0.23 -5.16 7.43
C VAL A 19 -1.05 -4.54 7.98
N VAL A 20 -1.66 -3.65 7.20
CA VAL A 20 -2.94 -2.99 7.53
C VAL A 20 -3.94 -3.33 6.43
N VAL A 21 -5.09 -3.88 6.81
CA VAL A 21 -6.20 -4.18 5.91
C VAL A 21 -7.32 -3.18 6.18
N LEU A 22 -7.69 -2.42 5.15
CA LEU A 22 -8.85 -1.54 5.18
C LEU A 22 -9.97 -2.23 4.39
N LEU A 23 -11.06 -2.56 5.08
CA LEU A 23 -12.26 -3.12 4.47
C LEU A 23 -13.41 -2.14 4.66
N ALA A 24 -14.07 -1.77 3.57
CA ALA A 24 -15.26 -0.94 3.58
C ALA A 24 -16.49 -1.79 3.27
N ASP A 25 -17.58 -1.52 3.98
CA ASP A 25 -18.87 -2.17 3.78
C ASP A 25 -19.63 -1.49 2.62
N ASP A 26 -20.30 -2.29 1.79
CA ASP A 26 -21.12 -1.84 0.65
C ASP A 26 -20.48 -0.80 -0.30
N LEU A 27 -19.15 -0.74 -0.39
CA LEU A 27 -18.46 0.19 -1.28
C LEU A 27 -18.44 -0.33 -2.72
N GLY A 28 -19.12 0.39 -3.62
CA GLY A 28 -19.12 0.07 -5.05
C GLY A 28 -17.80 0.40 -5.73
N PHE A 29 -17.37 -0.47 -6.64
CA PHE A 29 -16.18 -0.25 -7.47
C PHE A 29 -16.25 1.08 -8.26
N GLN A 30 -17.44 1.42 -8.75
CA GLN A 30 -17.68 2.63 -9.55
C GLN A 30 -17.82 3.91 -8.72
N ASP A 31 -17.74 3.85 -7.39
CA ASP A 31 -17.78 5.04 -6.55
C ASP A 31 -16.40 5.70 -6.41
N ILE A 32 -15.32 4.92 -6.51
CA ILE A 32 -13.95 5.36 -6.22
C ILE A 32 -13.35 6.10 -7.43
N GLY A 33 -12.76 7.27 -7.19
CA GLY A 33 -12.18 8.14 -8.22
C GLY A 33 -11.12 7.45 -9.07
N CYS A 34 -10.24 6.64 -8.47
CA CYS A 34 -9.23 5.89 -9.20
C CYS A 34 -9.81 4.82 -10.15
N TYR A 35 -11.09 4.49 -10.08
CA TYR A 35 -11.78 3.62 -11.04
C TYR A 35 -12.72 4.40 -11.98
N GLY A 36 -12.64 5.74 -11.98
CA GLY A 36 -13.48 6.62 -12.81
C GLY A 36 -14.80 7.02 -12.13
N GLY A 37 -14.93 6.77 -10.83
CA GLY A 37 -16.11 7.14 -10.06
C GLY A 37 -16.26 8.66 -9.83
N PRO A 38 -17.49 9.12 -9.52
CA PRO A 38 -17.79 10.54 -9.34
C PRO A 38 -17.32 11.09 -7.97
N VAL A 39 -17.06 10.22 -6.99
CA VAL A 39 -16.68 10.64 -5.64
C VAL A 39 -15.19 10.97 -5.59
N LYS A 40 -14.86 12.11 -4.99
CA LYS A 40 -13.46 12.51 -4.78
C LYS A 40 -12.85 11.69 -3.65
N THR A 41 -11.94 10.78 -3.99
CA THR A 41 -11.28 9.86 -3.04
C THR A 41 -9.76 10.06 -3.00
N PRO A 42 -9.24 11.26 -2.70
CA PRO A 42 -7.82 11.59 -2.92
C PRO A 42 -6.85 10.71 -2.13
N ALA A 43 -7.26 10.18 -0.97
CA ALA A 43 -6.44 9.23 -0.21
C ALA A 43 -6.32 7.88 -0.92
N LEU A 44 -7.43 7.33 -1.43
CA LEU A 44 -7.44 6.07 -2.20
C LEU A 44 -6.76 6.25 -3.55
N ASP A 45 -6.96 7.40 -4.20
CA ASP A 45 -6.32 7.72 -5.47
C ASP A 45 -4.80 7.81 -5.31
N GLY A 46 -4.33 8.44 -4.22
CA GLY A 46 -2.91 8.50 -3.87
C GLY A 46 -2.30 7.13 -3.55
N LEU A 47 -3.06 6.24 -2.90
CA LEU A 47 -2.62 4.85 -2.65
C LEU A 47 -2.53 4.07 -3.97
N ALA A 48 -3.53 4.20 -4.85
CA ALA A 48 -3.53 3.53 -6.15
C ALA A 48 -2.38 4.02 -7.05
N ALA A 49 -2.05 5.31 -7.04
CA ALA A 49 -0.96 5.88 -7.84
C ALA A 49 0.44 5.47 -7.36
N LYS A 50 0.60 5.14 -6.07
CA LYS A 50 1.88 4.74 -5.46
C LYS A 50 2.02 3.22 -5.29
N GLY A 51 0.96 2.48 -5.61
CA GLY A 51 0.85 1.05 -5.36
C GLY A 51 0.34 0.29 -6.56
N VAL A 52 -0.36 -0.81 -6.29
CA VAL A 52 -0.99 -1.65 -7.30
C VAL A 52 -2.50 -1.48 -7.20
N ARG A 53 -3.16 -1.40 -8.35
CA ARG A 53 -4.62 -1.29 -8.48
C ARG A 53 -5.14 -2.53 -9.20
N PHE A 54 -6.10 -3.22 -8.61
CA PHE A 54 -6.74 -4.38 -9.23
C PHE A 54 -7.98 -3.94 -10.00
N THR A 55 -8.08 -4.31 -11.28
CA THR A 55 -9.27 -4.04 -12.10
C THR A 55 -10.28 -5.18 -12.06
N ASP A 56 -9.86 -6.37 -11.63
CA ASP A 56 -10.63 -7.61 -11.65
C ASP A 56 -10.53 -8.31 -10.28
N PHE A 57 -11.06 -7.64 -9.24
CA PHE A 57 -11.11 -8.17 -7.87
C PHE A 57 -12.55 -8.47 -7.48
N TYR A 58 -12.88 -9.75 -7.32
CA TYR A 58 -14.24 -10.23 -7.03
C TYR A 58 -14.41 -10.56 -5.55
N SER A 59 -15.54 -10.14 -4.98
CA SER A 59 -15.96 -10.62 -3.67
C SER A 59 -16.49 -12.05 -3.79
N GLY A 60 -16.03 -12.94 -2.93
CA GLY A 60 -16.55 -14.30 -2.85
C GLY A 60 -17.86 -14.35 -2.07
N CYS A 61 -18.81 -15.17 -2.50
CA CYS A 61 -19.94 -15.62 -1.68
C CYS A 61 -19.82 -17.13 -1.42
N ALA A 62 -20.31 -17.58 -0.26
CA ALA A 62 -20.38 -18.99 0.13
C ALA A 62 -21.83 -19.46 0.11
#